data_AF-A0A8B6D9L5-F1
#
_entry.id   AF-A0A8B6D9L5-F1
#
_cell.length_a   1.000
_cell.length_b   1.000
_cell.length_c   1.000
_cell.angle_alpha   90.00
_cell.angle_beta   90.00
_cell.angle_gamma   90.00
#
_symmetry.space_group_name_H-M   'P 1'
#
loop_
_entity.id
_entity.type
_entity.pdbx_description
1 polymer ?
#
loop_
_entity_poly.entity_id
_entity_poly.type
_entity_poly.pdbx_seq_one_letter_code
_entity_poly.pdbx_strand_id
1 'polypeptide(L)'
;MEERQSRHMLQQVVSTLQQKVQSLEQKDISKHTKDISVLQLKVNTVNASCSLCQNNLGDEKQIQRFRNELYVVEDENQKLSQDVAILRQTQSIVAFTAWNEGGNVTSDKVIKFNKVKTSTGVSNLAAIHSTGTFTVEVDGLYIIAVTVNSDTNDSAFEIYKNNIPLSQVYIQEKVGKNDQCGVD
;
A
#
# COMPACT_ATOMS: atom_id res chain seq x y z
N MET A 1 -81.83 -81.39 6.53
CA MET A 1 -81.50 -80.46 7.63
C MET A 1 -80.00 -80.15 7.64
N GLU A 2 -79.14 -81.15 7.43
CA GLU A 2 -77.67 -81.04 7.37
C GLU A 2 -77.14 -80.06 6.29
N GLU A 3 -77.74 -80.03 5.10
CA GLU A 3 -77.27 -79.15 4.02
C GLU A 3 -77.39 -77.64 4.36
N ARG A 4 -78.45 -77.25 5.09
CA ARG A 4 -78.61 -75.85 5.55
C ARG A 4 -77.57 -75.49 6.60
N GLN A 5 -77.23 -76.42 7.48
CA GLN A 5 -76.19 -76.23 8.50
C GLN A 5 -74.80 -76.15 7.86
N SER A 6 -74.53 -76.97 6.84
CA SER A 6 -73.27 -76.93 6.09
C SER A 6 -73.11 -75.63 5.30
N ARG A 7 -74.17 -75.15 4.62
CA ARG A 7 -74.17 -73.83 3.95
C ARG A 7 -73.95 -72.68 4.93
N HIS A 8 -74.59 -72.72 6.11
CA HIS A 8 -74.39 -71.71 7.15
C HIS A 8 -72.93 -71.68 7.65
N MET A 9 -72.32 -72.85 7.91
CA MET A 9 -70.91 -72.92 8.30
C MET A 9 -69.96 -72.40 7.22
N LEU A 10 -70.20 -72.77 5.96
CA LEU A 10 -69.42 -72.24 4.82
C LEU A 10 -69.50 -70.72 4.74
N GLN A 11 -70.70 -70.14 4.89
CA GLN A 11 -70.90 -68.71 4.82
C GLN A 11 -70.22 -67.96 5.98
N GLN A 12 -70.22 -68.56 7.17
CA GLN A 12 -69.48 -68.04 8.34
C GLN A 12 -67.95 -68.10 8.12
N VAL A 13 -67.43 -69.18 7.53
CA VAL A 13 -66.00 -69.30 7.19
C VAL A 13 -65.59 -68.26 6.15
N VAL A 14 -66.37 -68.08 5.08
CA VAL A 14 -66.11 -67.08 4.05
C VAL A 14 -66.09 -65.66 4.64
N SER A 15 -67.09 -65.32 5.46
CA SER A 15 -67.13 -64.02 6.14
C SER A 15 -65.91 -63.80 7.04
N THR A 16 -65.47 -64.84 7.76
CA THR A 16 -64.31 -64.78 8.65
C THR A 16 -63.01 -64.60 7.86
N LEU A 17 -62.86 -65.29 6.72
CA LEU A 17 -61.72 -65.14 5.83
C LEU A 17 -61.68 -63.73 5.22
N GLN A 18 -62.82 -63.21 4.77
CA GLN A 18 -62.90 -61.84 4.23
C GLN A 18 -62.50 -60.78 5.26
N GLN A 19 -62.96 -60.90 6.51
CA GLN A 19 -62.56 -60.00 7.59
C GLN A 19 -61.05 -60.09 7.90
N LYS A 20 -60.47 -61.30 7.90
CA LYS A 20 -59.02 -61.47 8.09
C LYS A 20 -58.21 -60.86 6.96
N VAL A 21 -58.64 -61.02 5.70
CA VAL A 21 -57.98 -60.41 4.54
C VAL A 21 -58.00 -58.88 4.66
N GLN A 22 -59.16 -58.28 4.93
CA GLN A 22 -59.28 -56.83 5.13
C GLN A 22 -58.41 -56.33 6.28
N SER A 23 -58.36 -57.07 7.40
CA SER A 23 -57.53 -56.72 8.55
C SER A 23 -56.02 -56.77 8.22
N LEU A 24 -55.57 -57.78 7.47
CA LEU A 24 -54.19 -57.89 7.03
C LEU A 24 -53.81 -56.79 6.04
N GLU A 25 -54.68 -56.51 5.05
CA GLU A 25 -54.49 -55.42 4.09
C GLU A 25 -54.40 -54.06 4.80
N GLN A 26 -55.30 -53.78 5.74
CA GLN A 26 -55.27 -52.55 6.52
C GLN A 26 -53.99 -52.44 7.37
N LYS A 27 -53.53 -53.55 7.94
CA LYS A 27 -52.28 -53.59 8.72
C LYS A 27 -51.07 -53.30 7.84
N ASP A 28 -51.00 -53.88 6.65
CA ASP A 28 -49.91 -53.64 5.71
C ASP A 28 -49.95 -52.21 5.17
N ILE A 29 -51.11 -51.69 4.78
CA ILE A 29 -51.28 -50.29 4.36
C ILE A 29 -50.86 -49.34 5.48
N SER A 30 -51.28 -49.61 6.72
CA SER A 30 -50.90 -48.80 7.90
C SER A 30 -49.39 -48.80 8.12
N LYS A 31 -48.74 -49.96 8.00
CA LYS A 31 -47.28 -50.09 8.09
C LYS A 31 -46.57 -49.31 6.99
N HIS A 32 -46.97 -49.51 5.73
CA HIS A 32 -46.35 -48.83 4.58
C HIS A 32 -46.55 -47.32 4.65
N THR A 33 -47.71 -46.86 5.13
CA THR A 33 -47.98 -45.42 5.35
C THR A 33 -47.00 -44.83 6.36
N LYS A 34 -46.76 -45.52 7.48
CA LYS A 34 -45.76 -45.10 8.48
C LYS A 34 -44.35 -45.06 7.89
N ASP A 35 -43.97 -46.09 7.15
CA ASP A 35 -42.65 -46.17 6.52
C ASP A 35 -42.43 -45.03 5.50
N ILE A 36 -43.45 -44.70 4.70
CA ILE A 36 -43.44 -43.56 3.77
C ILE A 36 -43.27 -42.23 4.53
N SER A 37 -44.01 -42.02 5.63
CA SER A 37 -43.87 -40.80 6.43
C SER A 37 -42.46 -40.66 7.03
N VAL A 38 -41.87 -41.75 7.50
CA VAL A 38 -40.49 -41.75 8.02
C VAL A 38 -39.49 -41.43 6.91
N LEU A 39 -39.68 -41.99 5.71
CA LEU A 39 -38.81 -41.71 4.56
C LEU A 39 -38.92 -40.26 4.12
N GLN A 40 -40.12 -39.69 4.04
CA GLN A 40 -40.33 -38.28 3.71
C GLN A 40 -39.62 -37.36 4.69
N LEU A 41 -39.69 -37.67 5.99
CA LEU A 41 -38.95 -36.90 7.01
C LEU A 41 -37.44 -36.96 6.76
N LYS A 42 -36.89 -38.15 6.48
CA LYS A 42 -35.46 -38.32 6.17
C LYS A 42 -35.04 -37.56 4.91
N VAL A 43 -35.83 -37.61 3.84
CA VAL A 43 -35.55 -36.85 2.60
C VAL A 43 -35.52 -35.35 2.86
N ASN A 44 -36.48 -34.83 3.64
CA ASN A 44 -36.53 -33.41 3.98
C ASN A 44 -35.30 -32.98 4.79
N THR A 45 -34.88 -33.80 5.77
CA THR A 45 -33.66 -33.54 6.54
C THR A 45 -32.42 -33.50 5.65
N VAL A 46 -32.27 -34.46 4.73
CA VAL A 46 -31.12 -34.51 3.80
C VAL A 46 -31.12 -33.29 2.87
N ASN A 47 -32.27 -32.89 2.34
CA ASN A 47 -32.38 -31.71 1.49
C ASN A 47 -31.98 -30.44 2.23
N ALA A 48 -32.42 -30.27 3.49
CA ALA A 48 -32.02 -29.14 4.31
C ALA A 48 -30.50 -29.08 4.56
N SER A 49 -29.88 -30.23 4.88
CA SER A 49 -28.43 -30.33 5.04
C SER A 49 -27.67 -30.02 3.74
N CYS A 50 -28.17 -30.47 2.60
CA CYS A 50 -27.55 -30.22 1.30
C CYS A 50 -27.54 -28.72 0.94
N SER A 51 -28.66 -28.02 1.19
CA SER A 51 -28.75 -26.57 1.00
C SER A 51 -27.77 -25.79 1.88
N LEU A 52 -27.57 -26.23 3.14
CA LEU A 52 -26.56 -25.66 4.05
C LEU A 52 -25.14 -25.82 3.51
N CYS A 53 -24.80 -27.01 3.00
CA CYS A 53 -23.48 -27.26 2.41
C CYS A 53 -23.23 -26.40 1.17
N GLN A 54 -24.24 -26.17 0.33
CA GLN A 54 -24.12 -25.32 -0.86
C GLN A 54 -23.81 -23.86 -0.51
N ASN A 55 -24.44 -23.32 0.54
CA ASN A 55 -24.17 -21.96 1.01
C ASN A 55 -22.74 -21.81 1.52
N ASN A 56 -22.27 -22.76 2.34
CA ASN A 56 -20.91 -22.73 2.89
C ASN A 56 -19.82 -22.77 1.80
N LEU A 57 -20.06 -23.47 0.68
CA LEU A 57 -19.13 -23.48 -0.46
C LEU A 57 -19.00 -22.11 -1.15
N GLY A 58 -20.07 -21.31 -1.13
CA GLY A 58 -20.04 -19.92 -1.62
C GLY A 58 -19.09 -19.07 -0.79
N ASP A 59 -19.18 -19.21 0.54
CA ASP A 59 -18.33 -18.49 1.49
C ASP A 59 -16.85 -18.88 1.35
N GLU A 60 -16.53 -20.16 1.13
CA GLU A 60 -15.14 -20.61 0.91
C GLU A 60 -14.51 -19.96 -0.33
N LYS A 61 -15.25 -19.84 -1.44
CA LYS A 61 -14.75 -19.17 -2.64
C LYS A 61 -14.50 -17.68 -2.40
N GLN A 62 -15.37 -17.04 -1.62
CA GLN A 62 -15.22 -15.63 -1.28
C GLN A 62 -14.02 -15.41 -0.34
N ILE A 63 -13.83 -16.27 0.65
CA ILE A 63 -12.66 -16.29 1.53
C ILE A 63 -11.37 -16.46 0.72
N GLN A 64 -11.36 -17.36 -0.27
CA GLN A 64 -10.18 -17.57 -1.10
C GLN A 64 -9.85 -16.36 -1.99
N ARG A 65 -10.87 -15.67 -2.52
CA ARG A 65 -10.67 -14.41 -3.25
C ARG A 65 -10.05 -13.33 -2.35
N PHE A 66 -10.60 -13.13 -1.16
CA PHE A 66 -10.06 -12.16 -0.21
C PHE A 66 -8.62 -12.48 0.19
N ARG A 67 -8.27 -13.75 0.39
CA ARG A 67 -6.88 -14.14 0.67
C ARG A 67 -5.95 -13.76 -0.47
N ASN A 68 -6.35 -14.01 -1.73
CA ASN A 68 -5.54 -13.66 -2.89
C ASN A 68 -5.37 -12.13 -3.03
N GLU A 69 -6.44 -11.36 -2.82
CA GLU A 69 -6.39 -9.89 -2.83
C GLU A 69 -5.44 -9.36 -1.73
N LEU A 70 -5.49 -9.95 -0.54
CA LEU A 70 -4.66 -9.55 0.59
C LEU A 70 -3.16 -9.80 0.30
N TYR A 71 -2.82 -10.92 -0.35
CA TYR A 71 -1.45 -11.19 -0.79
C TYR A 71 -0.94 -10.17 -1.82
N VAL A 72 -1.79 -9.75 -2.77
CA VAL A 72 -1.42 -8.73 -3.76
C VAL A 72 -1.14 -7.39 -3.06
N VAL A 73 -2.01 -7.00 -2.13
CA VAL A 73 -1.86 -5.75 -1.37
C VAL A 73 -0.60 -5.78 -0.48
N GLU A 74 -0.25 -6.92 0.11
CA GLU A 74 0.98 -7.08 0.88
C GLU A 74 2.23 -6.92 0.00
N ASP A 75 2.25 -7.54 -1.18
CA ASP A 75 3.36 -7.40 -2.15
C ASP A 75 3.50 -5.96 -2.65
N GLU A 76 2.39 -5.30 -2.97
CA GLU A 76 2.39 -3.89 -3.37
C GLU A 76 2.89 -2.97 -2.24
N ASN A 77 2.45 -3.19 -0.99
CA ASN A 77 2.93 -2.42 0.16
C ASN A 77 4.42 -2.62 0.40
N GLN A 78 4.94 -3.83 0.18
CA GLN A 78 6.37 -4.10 0.31
C GLN A 78 7.17 -3.35 -0.76
N LYS A 79 6.70 -3.33 -2.01
CA LYS A 79 7.31 -2.56 -3.10
C LYS A 79 7.27 -1.06 -2.82
N LEU A 80 6.12 -0.51 -2.42
CA LEU A 80 6.00 0.90 -2.04
C LEU A 80 6.96 1.25 -0.90
N SER A 81 7.11 0.37 0.10
CA SER A 81 8.04 0.60 1.21
C SER A 81 9.49 0.66 0.74
N GLN A 82 9.87 -0.16 -0.24
CA GLN A 82 11.20 -0.14 -0.85
C GLN A 82 11.41 1.13 -1.67
N ASP A 83 10.45 1.52 -2.50
CA ASP A 83 10.52 2.74 -3.30
C ASP A 83 10.66 3.99 -2.41
N VAL A 84 9.90 4.07 -1.31
CA VAL A 84 10.03 5.15 -0.33
C VAL A 84 11.41 5.16 0.33
N ALA A 85 11.98 3.99 0.64
CA ALA A 85 13.32 3.91 1.20
C ALA A 85 14.40 4.40 0.21
N ILE A 86 14.28 4.02 -1.06
CA ILE A 86 15.16 4.51 -2.13
C ILE A 86 15.02 6.01 -2.28
N LEU A 87 13.80 6.54 -2.35
CA LEU A 87 13.54 7.98 -2.48
C LEU A 87 14.19 8.78 -1.34
N ARG A 88 14.10 8.29 -0.10
CA ARG A 88 14.77 8.89 1.06
C ARG A 88 16.28 8.87 0.97
N GLN A 89 16.87 7.84 0.35
CA GLN A 89 18.32 7.80 0.09
C GLN A 89 18.73 8.75 -1.05
N THR A 90 17.90 8.89 -2.09
CA THR A 90 18.17 9.78 -3.23
C THR A 90 17.88 11.26 -2.98
N GLN A 91 17.07 11.61 -1.97
CA GLN A 91 16.88 13.00 -1.54
C GLN A 91 18.08 13.48 -0.71
N SER A 92 19.24 13.55 -1.36
CA SER A 92 20.43 14.17 -0.79
C SER A 92 20.25 15.68 -0.83
N ILE A 93 19.83 16.27 0.30
CA ILE A 93 19.75 17.72 0.45
C ILE A 93 21.19 18.26 0.41
N VAL A 94 21.51 19.04 -0.61
CA VAL A 94 22.79 19.74 -0.73
C VAL A 94 22.56 21.23 -0.48
N ALA A 95 23.12 21.74 0.60
CA ALA A 95 23.01 23.16 0.97
C ALA A 95 24.34 23.65 1.57
N PHE A 96 24.81 24.79 1.07
CA PHE A 96 26.07 25.38 1.49
C PHE A 96 25.96 26.89 1.58
N THR A 97 26.41 27.44 2.71
CA THR A 97 26.52 28.89 2.91
C THR A 97 27.84 29.19 3.58
N ALA A 98 28.62 30.08 2.98
CA ALA A 98 29.95 30.45 3.46
C ALA A 98 30.26 31.91 3.15
N TRP A 99 31.24 32.45 3.87
CA TRP A 99 31.73 33.80 3.67
C TRP A 99 33.24 33.86 3.82
N ASN A 100 33.83 34.96 3.35
CA ASN A 100 35.23 35.27 3.61
C ASN A 100 35.30 36.17 4.85
N GLU A 101 35.83 35.64 5.94
CA GLU A 101 36.12 36.39 7.16
C GLU A 101 37.54 36.95 7.10
N GLY A 102 37.63 38.26 6.82
CA GLY A 102 38.88 39.01 6.80
C GLY A 102 39.64 38.93 5.47
N GLY A 103 40.05 40.09 4.95
CA GLY A 103 40.89 40.23 3.77
C GLY A 103 40.14 40.73 2.53
N ASN A 104 40.85 41.52 1.72
CA ASN A 104 40.36 42.00 0.43
C ASN A 104 40.73 40.99 -0.66
N VAL A 105 39.78 40.67 -1.53
CA VAL A 105 40.07 39.90 -2.74
C VAL A 105 40.46 40.90 -3.83
N THR A 106 41.68 40.78 -4.35
CA THR A 106 42.16 41.61 -5.46
C THR A 106 41.67 41.06 -6.80
N SER A 107 41.66 41.90 -7.84
CA SER A 107 41.32 41.50 -9.21
C SER A 107 42.06 40.23 -9.66
N ASP A 108 41.41 39.47 -10.53
CA ASP A 108 41.93 38.23 -11.14
C ASP A 108 42.23 37.09 -10.14
N LYS A 109 41.63 37.15 -8.94
CA LYS A 109 41.71 36.10 -7.93
C LYS A 109 40.35 35.47 -7.69
N VAL A 110 40.34 34.16 -7.48
CA VAL A 110 39.16 33.44 -7.03
C VAL A 110 38.86 33.80 -5.58
N ILE A 111 37.61 34.15 -5.30
CA ILE A 111 37.11 34.39 -3.94
C ILE A 111 37.10 33.05 -3.19
N LYS A 112 37.84 32.97 -2.09
CA LYS A 112 37.89 31.80 -1.21
C LYS A 112 37.05 32.07 0.04
N PHE A 113 36.34 31.05 0.51
CA PHE A 113 35.51 31.15 1.69
C PHE A 113 36.16 30.37 2.84
N ASN A 114 36.53 31.06 3.91
CA ASN A 114 37.24 30.45 5.05
C ASN A 114 36.31 30.17 6.25
N LYS A 115 35.05 30.63 6.19
CA LYS A 115 34.03 30.39 7.21
C LYS A 115 32.74 29.88 6.59
N VAL A 116 32.14 28.90 7.27
CA VAL A 116 30.95 28.17 6.80
C VAL A 116 29.84 28.34 7.84
N LYS A 117 28.64 28.74 7.40
CA LYS A 117 27.44 28.86 8.24
C LYS A 117 26.65 27.56 8.21
N THR A 118 26.55 26.95 7.03
CA THR A 118 25.75 25.74 6.81
C THR A 118 26.44 24.87 5.77
N SER A 119 26.50 23.57 6.02
CA SER A 119 27.04 22.56 5.11
C SER A 119 26.29 21.25 5.29
N THR A 120 25.34 20.99 4.41
CA THR A 120 24.56 19.76 4.35
C THR A 120 24.82 19.09 3.01
N GLY A 121 25.18 17.81 3.00
CA GLY A 121 25.41 17.07 1.76
C GLY A 121 26.59 17.59 0.92
N VAL A 122 27.61 18.17 1.58
CA VAL A 122 28.83 18.68 0.94
C VAL A 122 30.03 18.03 1.61
N SER A 123 30.74 17.18 0.87
CA SER A 123 31.97 16.51 1.30
C SER A 123 33.24 17.26 0.92
N ASN A 124 33.19 18.15 -0.08
CA ASN A 124 34.36 18.83 -0.64
C ASN A 124 34.75 20.16 0.06
N LEU A 125 34.43 20.33 1.35
CA LEU A 125 34.68 21.58 2.10
C LEU A 125 36.12 22.10 2.02
N ALA A 126 37.11 21.20 2.08
CA ALA A 126 38.51 21.57 1.99
C ALA A 126 38.87 22.22 0.63
N ALA A 127 38.25 21.76 -0.46
CA ALA A 127 38.43 22.35 -1.79
C ALA A 127 37.80 23.74 -1.87
N ILE A 128 36.60 23.93 -1.29
CA ILE A 128 35.95 25.24 -1.24
C ILE A 128 36.82 26.25 -0.49
N HIS A 129 37.40 25.84 0.65
CA HIS A 129 38.27 26.73 1.45
C HIS A 129 39.57 27.08 0.74
N SER A 130 40.19 26.11 0.06
CA SER A 130 41.50 26.30 -0.56
C SER A 130 41.45 26.90 -1.97
N THR A 131 40.38 26.65 -2.72
CA THR A 131 40.26 27.01 -4.14
C THR A 131 39.05 27.89 -4.46
N GLY A 132 38.07 28.03 -3.56
CA GLY A 132 36.80 28.71 -3.85
C GLY A 132 35.85 27.92 -4.74
N THR A 133 36.16 26.65 -5.03
CA THR A 133 35.36 25.82 -5.96
C THR A 133 34.40 24.91 -5.21
N PHE A 134 33.11 25.02 -5.52
CA PHE A 134 32.08 24.07 -5.14
C PHE A 134 31.95 22.97 -6.19
N THR A 135 31.97 21.70 -5.76
CA THR A 135 31.82 20.54 -6.63
C THR A 135 30.46 19.93 -6.34
N VAL A 136 29.66 19.78 -7.39
CA VAL A 136 28.35 19.15 -7.31
C VAL A 136 28.53 17.65 -7.02
N GLU A 137 27.90 17.17 -5.95
CA GLU A 137 27.91 15.76 -5.55
C GLU A 137 26.66 15.00 -6.00
N VAL A 138 25.60 15.74 -6.30
CA VAL A 138 24.28 15.21 -6.67
C VAL A 138 23.79 15.95 -7.89
N ASP A 139 23.46 15.23 -8.95
CA ASP A 139 22.91 15.86 -10.16
C ASP A 139 21.57 16.55 -9.85
N GLY A 140 21.44 17.81 -10.24
CA GLY A 140 20.23 18.58 -9.95
C GLY A 140 20.31 20.04 -10.36
N LEU A 141 19.22 20.75 -10.10
CA LEU A 141 19.16 22.20 -10.25
C LEU A 141 19.67 22.86 -8.97
N TYR A 142 20.64 23.75 -9.10
CA TYR A 142 21.23 24.50 -8.00
C TYR A 142 20.86 25.98 -8.09
N ILE A 143 20.54 26.57 -6.94
CA ILE A 143 20.37 28.02 -6.78
C ILE A 143 21.65 28.55 -6.15
N ILE A 144 22.28 29.52 -6.82
CA ILE A 144 23.50 30.18 -6.34
C ILE A 144 23.15 31.62 -6.02
N ALA A 145 23.39 32.03 -4.78
CA ALA A 145 23.25 33.41 -4.33
C ALA A 145 24.59 33.90 -3.80
N VAL A 146 25.04 35.08 -4.25
CA VAL A 146 26.32 35.68 -3.88
C VAL A 146 26.10 37.14 -3.55
N THR A 147 26.62 37.57 -2.41
CA THR A 147 26.70 38.98 -2.02
C THR A 147 28.16 39.36 -1.93
N VAL A 148 28.56 40.42 -2.64
CA VAL A 148 29.92 40.96 -2.61
C VAL A 148 29.85 42.41 -2.15
N ASN A 149 30.63 42.73 -1.13
CA ASN A 149 30.87 44.11 -0.71
C ASN A 149 32.18 44.58 -1.34
N SER A 150 32.16 45.72 -2.02
CA SER A 150 33.33 46.33 -2.63
C SER A 150 33.63 47.69 -1.99
N ASP A 151 34.91 47.95 -1.72
CA ASP A 151 35.40 49.26 -1.27
C ASP A 151 35.64 50.24 -2.44
N THR A 152 35.55 49.76 -3.69
CA THR A 152 35.79 50.53 -4.92
C THR A 152 34.58 50.50 -5.85
N ASN A 153 34.42 51.54 -6.65
CA ASN A 153 33.26 51.74 -7.52
C ASN A 153 33.38 51.07 -8.90
N ASP A 154 34.48 50.35 -9.13
CA ASP A 154 34.84 49.73 -10.41
C ASP A 154 35.12 48.23 -10.22
N SER A 155 34.37 47.59 -9.32
CA SER A 155 34.51 46.16 -9.06
C SER A 155 33.45 45.37 -9.83
N ALA A 156 33.83 44.17 -10.25
CA ALA A 156 32.91 43.18 -10.77
C ALA A 156 33.28 41.81 -10.22
N PHE A 157 32.28 40.93 -10.13
CA PHE A 157 32.54 39.52 -9.86
C PHE A 157 31.85 38.65 -10.89
N GLU A 158 32.43 37.46 -11.09
CA GLU A 158 31.97 36.51 -12.07
C GLU A 158 31.73 35.15 -11.42
N ILE A 159 30.66 34.49 -11.83
CA ILE A 159 30.34 33.13 -11.42
C ILE A 159 30.71 32.19 -12.58
N TYR A 160 31.53 31.19 -12.28
CA TYR A 160 32.01 30.22 -13.26
C TYR A 160 31.40 28.83 -13.01
N LYS A 161 31.12 28.12 -14.10
CA LYS A 161 30.86 26.67 -14.09
C LYS A 161 31.85 25.99 -15.02
N ASN A 162 32.69 25.12 -14.47
CA ASN A 162 33.70 24.38 -15.24
C ASN A 162 34.57 25.31 -16.13
N ASN A 163 35.03 26.43 -15.57
CA ASN A 163 35.81 27.49 -16.25
C ASN A 163 35.05 28.25 -17.35
N ILE A 164 33.73 28.12 -17.44
CA ILE A 164 32.87 28.90 -18.33
C ILE A 164 32.15 29.98 -17.50
N PRO A 165 32.25 31.28 -17.84
CA PRO A 165 31.54 32.33 -17.13
C PRO A 165 30.02 32.20 -17.37
N LEU A 166 29.24 32.19 -16.29
CA LEU A 166 27.78 32.11 -16.31
C LEU A 166 27.11 33.45 -16.04
N SER A 167 27.70 34.26 -15.16
CA SER A 167 27.16 35.54 -14.73
C SER A 167 28.29 36.49 -14.41
N GLN A 168 28.11 37.76 -14.73
CA GLN A 168 29.00 38.86 -14.37
C GLN A 168 28.15 39.97 -13.76
N VAL A 169 28.54 40.45 -12.58
CA VAL A 169 27.83 41.51 -11.86
C VAL A 169 28.79 42.65 -11.62
N TYR A 170 28.42 43.84 -12.09
CA TYR A 170 29.16 45.07 -11.87
C TYR A 170 28.65 45.77 -10.62
N ILE A 171 29.57 46.24 -9.79
CA ILE A 171 29.30 46.99 -8.56
C ILE A 171 29.66 48.44 -8.84
N GLN A 172 28.65 49.25 -9.15
CA GLN A 172 28.79 50.69 -9.35
C GLN A 172 28.33 51.43 -8.09
N GLU A 173 29.06 52.48 -7.73
CA GLU A 173 28.87 53.38 -6.57
C GLU A 173 29.38 52.91 -5.20
N LYS A 174 29.87 53.89 -4.43
CA LYS A 174 30.33 53.74 -3.04
C LYS A 174 29.10 53.78 -2.15
N VAL A 175 28.35 52.69 -2.09
CA VAL A 175 27.22 52.62 -1.18
C VAL A 175 27.78 52.44 0.23
N GLY A 176 27.78 53.52 1.01
CA GLY A 176 28.28 53.55 2.38
C GLY A 176 27.70 52.43 3.24
N LYS A 177 28.50 51.95 4.21
CA LYS A 177 28.16 50.99 5.26
C LYS A 177 26.73 50.44 5.21
N ASN A 178 26.51 49.38 4.44
CA ASN A 178 25.36 48.52 4.68
C ASN A 178 25.72 47.60 5.85
N ASP A 179 25.40 48.09 7.04
CA ASP A 179 25.25 47.28 8.24
C ASP A 179 23.94 46.47 8.08
N GLN A 180 24.04 45.31 7.44
CA GLN A 180 23.00 44.29 7.50
C GLN A 180 23.64 42.92 7.70
N CYS A 181 24.24 42.74 8.87
CA CYS A 181 24.01 41.50 9.60
C CYS A 181 22.85 41.78 10.57
N GLY A 182 21.69 41.18 10.29
CA GLY A 182 20.68 41.00 11.33
C GLY A 182 21.34 40.33 12.52
N VAL A 183 21.35 41.06 13.64
CA VAL A 183 21.74 40.55 14.94
C VAL A 183 20.54 39.76 15.46
N ASP A 184 20.77 38.51 15.87
CA ASP A 184 19.88 37.82 16.82
C ASP A 184 20.06 38.45 18.22
#